data_AF-A0A075I095-F1
#
_entry.id   AF-A0A075I095-F1
#
_cell.length_a   1.000
_cell.length_b   1.000
_cell.length_c   1.000
_cell.angle_alpha   90.00
_cell.angle_beta   90.00
_cell.angle_gamma   90.00
#
_symmetry.space_group_name_H-M   'P 1'
#
loop_
_entity.id
_entity.type
_entity.pdbx_description
1 polymer ?
#
loop_
_entity_poly.entity_id
_entity_poly.type
_entity_poly.pdbx_seq_one_letter_code
_entity_poly.pdbx_strand_id
1 'polypeptide(L)'
;MLFASNKVRINLLGMAELCDCCGGTISGQTSKCSGCAALVRPFTGLLQSQLPTTDGRARMNSILAPHRGLSPEQRLAGLVDNAGSETGLPKPFRTRRGPAVHWSEESCKLWAEVAHSIRVYGRAIPHMPLPLPGGGLLMTDEDGKQHIDGTKLDRPLPLYDIAIWLSNPERAGVVADWSQFLLAMSCVVRRLRPLQEEEWAGWMNNEGWPGIDSPSAQISEPILGRLTHPFFKLIGKQCEQKPDERTSIGYIARDNPRLMEVFEGSPSEAWLETLEHAEDEFGRLFRNMVAPRLVVLDHRLHLLVLRDGKPCPIPITIDPKVWRVLVAWSLEPPGHPGADTMQNLFWCWSGERENWMPSVRQVRSARMLREAIVGLGENSSVEPIMYSENTSAFPVRGKSGLYYLIFSSSEPSKFVVEAVPNEEFLSKARTGGIQICIDVASGRDMPAGDIAVSYLLALRNDTTSRTAINTLDSLLYVIENSEPGKDELPIAEWWHNITVNYAHFGEGDYDDEYEEEEFDEDFEIEPDPIEQFELPEPGDNQALVEMIERIVSDVQRRQREE
;
A
#
# COMPACT_ATOMS: atom_id res chain seq x y z
N MET A 1 -30.62 40.73 32.41
CA MET A 1 -30.07 39.95 31.28
C MET A 1 -28.58 39.82 31.50
N LEU A 2 -28.19 38.65 32.01
CA LEU A 2 -26.81 38.16 32.12
C LEU A 2 -26.30 37.90 30.69
N PHE A 3 -25.04 38.15 30.32
CA PHE A 3 -23.87 37.39 30.74
C PHE A 3 -22.65 38.29 30.94
N ALA A 4 -22.10 38.22 32.16
CA ALA A 4 -20.81 38.77 32.52
C ALA A 4 -19.70 37.74 32.26
N SER A 5 -18.60 38.26 31.77
CA SER A 5 -17.29 37.64 31.63
C SER A 5 -16.84 36.90 32.89
N ASN A 6 -16.55 35.60 32.78
CA ASN A 6 -15.76 34.85 33.76
C ASN A 6 -14.55 34.21 33.06
N LYS A 7 -13.44 34.96 33.04
CA LYS A 7 -12.09 34.39 32.93
C LYS A 7 -11.82 33.60 34.20
N VAL A 8 -11.90 32.28 34.14
CA VAL A 8 -11.33 31.41 35.17
C VAL A 8 -9.87 31.17 34.81
N ARG A 9 -8.96 31.77 35.59
CA ARG A 9 -7.59 31.28 35.73
C ARG A 9 -7.70 29.88 36.35
N ILE A 10 -7.43 28.84 35.56
CA ILE A 10 -7.26 27.49 36.08
C ILE A 10 -5.77 27.33 36.42
N ASN A 11 -5.54 26.97 37.68
CA ASN A 11 -4.24 26.66 38.26
C ASN A 11 -3.56 25.52 37.51
N LEU A 12 -2.24 25.62 37.38
CA LEU A 12 -1.31 24.59 36.92
C LEU A 12 -1.34 23.37 37.86
N LEU A 13 -2.17 22.39 37.54
CA LEU A 13 -2.11 20.99 37.97
C LEU A 13 -2.41 20.18 36.70
N GLY A 14 -1.50 19.29 36.28
CA GLY A 14 -1.40 18.70 34.94
C GLY A 14 -2.74 18.45 34.26
N MET A 15 -3.02 19.20 33.19
CA MET A 15 -4.23 19.00 32.38
C MET A 15 -4.09 17.66 31.68
N ALA A 16 -4.81 16.65 32.15
CA ALA A 16 -4.89 15.38 31.47
C ALA A 16 -5.52 15.62 30.08
N GLU A 17 -4.78 15.25 29.03
CA GLU A 17 -5.26 15.42 27.65
C GLU A 17 -6.33 14.37 27.32
N LEU A 18 -7.15 14.65 26.31
CA LEU A 18 -8.20 13.75 25.85
C LEU A 18 -7.80 13.15 24.50
N CYS A 19 -8.02 11.85 24.35
CA CYS A 19 -7.81 11.15 23.09
C CYS A 19 -8.73 11.69 21.99
N ASP A 20 -8.15 12.05 20.85
CA ASP A 20 -8.84 12.63 19.68
C ASP A 20 -9.97 11.76 19.12
N CYS A 21 -9.94 10.44 19.36
CA CYS A 21 -10.89 9.48 18.80
C CYS A 21 -12.01 9.14 19.77
N CYS A 22 -11.67 8.62 20.95
CA CYS A 22 -12.68 8.14 21.91
C CYS A 22 -13.09 9.19 22.97
N GLY A 23 -12.29 10.25 23.14
CA GLY A 23 -12.49 11.29 24.17
C GLY A 23 -12.04 10.89 25.57
N GLY A 24 -11.34 9.77 25.73
CA GLY A 24 -10.84 9.30 27.03
C GLY A 24 -9.50 9.92 27.42
N THR A 25 -9.23 10.00 28.72
CA THR A 25 -7.99 10.55 29.28
C THR A 25 -6.74 9.79 28.83
N ILE A 26 -5.66 10.51 28.55
CA ILE A 26 -4.33 10.05 28.11
C ILE A 26 -3.20 10.83 28.83
N SER A 27 -1.98 10.32 28.77
CA SER A 27 -0.77 10.96 29.36
C SER A 27 -0.39 12.31 28.74
N GLY A 28 -0.85 12.59 27.51
CA GLY A 28 -0.48 13.77 26.71
C GLY A 28 0.80 13.61 25.89
N GLN A 29 1.45 12.44 25.91
CA GLN A 29 2.59 12.17 25.03
C GLN A 29 2.18 11.86 23.59
N THR A 30 0.93 11.43 23.40
CA THR A 30 0.35 11.05 22.11
C THR A 30 -1.05 11.63 22.00
N SER A 31 -1.57 11.82 20.79
CA SER A 31 -2.95 12.33 20.61
C SER A 31 -4.04 11.25 20.70
N LYS A 32 -3.65 9.97 20.81
CA LYS A 32 -4.57 8.82 20.84
C LYS A 32 -4.11 7.80 21.88
N CYS A 33 -5.05 7.23 22.63
CA CYS A 33 -4.75 6.07 23.48
C CYS A 33 -4.38 4.85 22.62
N SER A 34 -3.73 3.85 23.23
CA SER A 34 -3.24 2.61 22.61
C SER A 34 -4.26 1.94 21.70
N GLY A 35 -5.47 1.70 22.19
CA GLY A 35 -6.55 1.11 21.40
C GLY A 35 -6.96 1.98 20.20
N CYS A 36 -7.10 3.30 20.38
CA CYS A 36 -7.44 4.19 19.27
C CYS A 36 -6.30 4.35 18.26
N ALA A 37 -5.05 4.29 18.71
CA ALA A 37 -3.87 4.33 17.85
C ALA A 37 -3.79 3.07 16.95
N ALA A 38 -4.07 1.89 17.51
CA ALA A 38 -4.16 0.65 16.74
C ALA A 38 -5.35 0.61 15.76
N LEU A 39 -6.37 1.45 15.98
CA LEU A 39 -7.57 1.53 15.12
C LEU A 39 -7.46 2.58 13.99
N VAL A 40 -6.36 3.33 13.90
CA VAL A 40 -6.17 4.34 12.85
C VAL A 40 -6.32 3.73 11.45
N ARG A 41 -5.59 2.65 11.17
CA ARG A 41 -5.60 2.02 9.83
C ARG A 41 -6.96 1.39 9.51
N PRO A 42 -7.63 0.61 10.39
CA PRO A 42 -8.96 0.10 10.11
C PRO A 42 -10.02 1.19 9.89
N PHE A 43 -9.88 2.38 10.51
CA PHE A 43 -10.85 3.47 10.37
C PHE A 43 -10.61 4.38 9.17
N THR A 44 -9.36 4.49 8.70
CA THR A 44 -8.99 5.44 7.64
C THR A 44 -8.42 4.78 6.38
N GLY A 45 -7.97 3.54 6.48
CA GLY A 45 -7.20 2.86 5.44
C GLY A 45 -5.76 3.36 5.32
N LEU A 46 -5.32 4.25 6.21
CA LEU A 46 -4.02 4.93 6.15
C LEU A 46 -3.05 4.40 7.21
N LEU A 47 -1.75 4.43 6.87
CA LEU A 47 -0.66 4.21 7.82
C LEU A 47 -0.35 5.48 8.62
N GLN A 48 0.37 5.33 9.74
CA GLN A 48 0.78 6.46 10.58
C GLN A 48 1.60 7.50 9.80
N SER A 49 2.50 7.08 8.91
CA SER A 49 3.28 7.99 8.03
C SER A 49 2.44 8.83 7.07
N GLN A 50 1.20 8.42 6.79
CA GLN A 50 0.29 9.13 5.89
C GLN A 50 -0.55 10.18 6.63
N LEU A 51 -0.52 10.16 7.96
CA LEU A 51 -1.13 11.19 8.79
C LEU A 51 -0.31 12.47 8.70
N PRO A 52 -0.95 13.64 8.82
CA PRO A 52 -0.26 14.91 8.62
C PRO A 52 0.56 15.26 9.87
N THR A 53 1.83 15.57 9.66
CA THR A 53 2.69 16.10 10.73
C THR A 53 2.43 17.58 10.98
N THR A 54 2.79 18.09 12.16
CA THR A 54 2.67 19.53 12.47
C THR A 54 3.40 20.39 11.45
N ASP A 55 4.62 20.00 11.08
CA ASP A 55 5.43 20.73 10.11
C ASP A 55 4.85 20.63 8.69
N GLY A 56 4.36 19.45 8.29
CA GLY A 56 3.69 19.24 7.01
C GLY A 56 2.45 20.12 6.86
N ARG A 57 1.62 20.20 7.92
CA ARG A 57 0.47 21.12 7.96
C ARG A 57 0.90 22.56 7.89
N ALA A 58 1.91 22.98 8.65
CA ALA A 58 2.37 24.36 8.67
C ALA A 58 2.85 24.80 7.28
N ARG A 59 3.66 23.97 6.60
CA ARG A 59 4.13 24.21 5.23
C ARG A 59 2.96 24.32 4.25
N MET A 60 2.05 23.34 4.25
CA MET A 60 0.92 23.34 3.32
C MET A 60 -0.05 24.52 3.57
N ASN A 61 -0.31 24.85 4.83
CA ASN A 61 -1.14 25.99 5.18
C ASN A 61 -0.51 27.32 4.74
N SER A 62 0.82 27.46 4.83
CA SER A 62 1.54 28.62 4.29
C SER A 62 1.32 28.78 2.78
N ILE A 63 1.38 27.68 2.03
CA ILE A 63 1.13 27.69 0.57
C ILE A 63 -0.34 28.00 0.26
N LEU A 64 -1.30 27.47 1.02
CA LEU A 64 -2.73 27.69 0.78
C LEU A 64 -3.24 29.04 1.29
N ALA A 65 -2.60 29.65 2.27
CA ALA A 65 -3.08 30.86 2.95
C ALA A 65 -3.41 32.02 1.99
N PRO A 66 -2.58 32.36 0.98
CA PRO A 66 -2.89 33.42 0.01
C PRO A 66 -4.13 33.13 -0.85
N HIS A 67 -4.54 31.86 -0.92
CA HIS A 67 -5.61 31.39 -1.80
C HIS A 67 -6.86 30.94 -1.02
N ARG A 68 -6.86 31.05 0.32
CA ARG A 68 -8.06 30.81 1.13
C ARG A 68 -9.11 31.88 0.83
N GLY A 69 -10.37 31.48 0.73
CA GLY A 69 -11.49 32.36 0.36
C GLY A 69 -11.69 32.58 -1.14
N LEU A 70 -10.72 32.21 -1.98
CA LEU A 70 -10.90 32.16 -3.44
C LEU A 70 -11.76 30.97 -3.87
N SER A 71 -12.29 31.05 -5.09
CA SER A 71 -12.97 29.92 -5.75
C SER A 71 -12.03 28.69 -5.84
N PRO A 72 -12.57 27.46 -5.86
CA PRO A 72 -11.75 26.26 -6.02
C PRO A 72 -10.82 26.33 -7.24
N GLU A 73 -11.29 26.90 -8.34
CA GLU A 73 -10.53 27.03 -9.59
C GLU A 73 -9.34 27.98 -9.41
N GLN A 74 -9.55 29.15 -8.81
CA GLN A 74 -8.49 30.12 -8.52
C GLN A 74 -7.51 29.58 -7.48
N ARG A 75 -7.99 28.81 -6.51
CA ARG A 75 -7.14 28.18 -5.49
C ARG A 75 -6.23 27.12 -6.10
N LEU A 76 -6.77 26.27 -6.97
CA LEU A 76 -5.97 25.28 -7.70
C LEU A 76 -4.94 25.96 -8.61
N ALA A 77 -5.34 27.01 -9.35
CA ALA A 77 -4.43 27.78 -10.19
C ALA A 77 -3.27 28.39 -9.36
N GLY A 78 -3.59 29.08 -8.27
CA GLY A 78 -2.57 29.67 -7.39
C GLY A 78 -1.67 28.63 -6.72
N LEU A 79 -2.21 27.46 -6.38
CA LEU A 79 -1.40 26.33 -5.86
C LEU A 79 -0.36 25.87 -6.89
N VAL A 80 -0.76 25.69 -8.15
CA VAL A 80 0.15 25.20 -9.20
C VAL A 80 1.12 26.27 -9.69
N ASP A 81 0.78 27.56 -9.58
CA ASP A 81 1.71 28.66 -9.85
C ASP A 81 2.91 28.66 -8.89
N ASN A 82 2.75 28.08 -7.69
CA ASN A 82 3.83 27.90 -6.71
C ASN A 82 4.64 26.61 -6.93
N ALA A 83 4.30 25.77 -7.91
CA ALA A 83 4.89 24.43 -8.10
C ALA A 83 6.31 24.42 -8.72
N GLY A 84 6.90 25.59 -8.97
CA GLY A 84 8.24 25.73 -9.53
C GLY A 84 8.25 25.95 -11.05
N SER A 85 9.43 25.85 -11.66
CA SER A 85 9.62 26.11 -13.09
C SER A 85 9.07 24.99 -13.97
N GLU A 86 8.74 25.33 -15.21
CA GLU A 86 8.30 24.34 -16.21
C GLU A 86 9.34 23.25 -16.50
N THR A 87 10.62 23.50 -16.22
CA THR A 87 11.69 22.50 -16.35
C THR A 87 11.57 21.37 -15.32
N GLY A 88 10.95 21.63 -14.16
CA GLY A 88 10.69 20.60 -13.14
C GLY A 88 9.61 19.59 -13.56
N LEU A 89 8.77 19.92 -14.55
CA LEU A 89 7.83 18.95 -15.10
C LEU A 89 8.53 17.94 -16.00
N PRO A 90 8.06 16.68 -16.05
CA PRO A 90 8.48 15.72 -17.04
C PRO A 90 8.39 16.27 -18.45
N LYS A 91 9.35 15.93 -19.31
CA LYS A 91 9.43 16.45 -20.67
C LYS A 91 8.13 16.28 -21.48
N PRO A 92 7.41 15.14 -21.41
CA PRO A 92 6.10 15.00 -22.06
C PRO A 92 5.03 15.99 -21.58
N PHE A 93 5.14 16.47 -20.34
CA PHE A 93 4.13 17.29 -19.67
C PHE A 93 4.34 18.80 -19.87
N ARG A 94 5.55 19.20 -20.30
CA ARG A 94 5.89 20.60 -20.57
C ARG A 94 5.05 21.15 -21.71
N THR A 95 4.92 22.47 -21.80
CA THR A 95 4.33 23.09 -22.99
C THR A 95 5.22 22.84 -24.21
N ARG A 96 4.58 22.50 -25.33
CA ARG A 96 5.31 22.19 -26.57
C ARG A 96 6.12 23.41 -27.02
N ARG A 97 7.38 23.19 -27.36
CA ARG A 97 8.24 24.20 -28.01
C ARG A 97 8.23 23.97 -29.53
N GLY A 98 8.26 25.05 -30.31
CA GLY A 98 8.31 25.00 -31.77
C GLY A 98 6.99 25.37 -32.45
N PRO A 99 6.79 24.96 -33.72
CA PRO A 99 5.59 25.29 -34.50
C PRO A 99 4.31 24.84 -33.79
N ALA A 100 3.23 25.61 -33.98
CA ALA A 100 1.92 25.28 -33.43
C ALA A 100 1.50 23.86 -33.85
N VAL A 101 0.90 23.12 -32.91
CA VAL A 101 0.38 21.79 -33.21
C VAL A 101 -0.70 21.92 -34.25
N HIS A 102 -0.56 21.20 -35.37
CA HIS A 102 -1.65 21.09 -36.33
C HIS A 102 -2.79 20.27 -35.69
N TRP A 103 -3.85 20.96 -35.28
CA TRP A 103 -5.04 20.36 -34.67
C TRP A 103 -6.25 20.65 -35.56
N SER A 104 -6.72 19.63 -36.29
CA SER A 104 -7.74 19.83 -37.33
C SER A 104 -9.13 20.05 -36.75
N GLU A 105 -9.98 20.78 -37.47
CA GLU A 105 -11.38 20.96 -37.10
C GLU A 105 -12.14 19.62 -37.01
N GLU A 106 -11.76 18.63 -37.83
CA GLU A 106 -12.33 17.27 -37.76
C GLU A 106 -11.97 16.59 -36.43
N SER A 107 -10.72 16.72 -35.98
CA SER A 107 -10.29 16.22 -34.68
C SER A 107 -11.08 16.87 -33.55
N CYS A 108 -11.26 18.20 -33.61
CA CYS A 108 -12.08 18.94 -32.66
C CYS A 108 -13.53 18.46 -32.63
N LYS A 109 -14.13 18.17 -33.79
CA LYS A 109 -15.51 17.66 -33.91
C LYS A 109 -15.67 16.29 -33.24
N LEU A 110 -14.75 15.36 -33.46
CA LEU A 110 -14.78 14.05 -32.80
C LEU A 110 -14.75 14.18 -31.28
N TRP A 111 -13.88 15.04 -30.73
CA TRP A 111 -13.85 15.30 -29.29
C TRP A 111 -15.11 15.99 -28.79
N ALA A 112 -15.70 16.92 -29.57
CA ALA A 112 -16.97 17.54 -29.21
C ALA A 112 -18.14 16.53 -29.18
N GLU A 113 -18.16 15.55 -30.09
CA GLU A 113 -19.13 14.45 -30.10
C GLU A 113 -19.02 13.56 -28.86
N VAL A 114 -17.79 13.24 -28.43
CA VAL A 114 -17.56 12.50 -27.19
C VAL A 114 -18.02 13.28 -25.97
N ALA A 115 -17.69 14.58 -25.88
CA ALA A 115 -18.16 15.44 -24.80
C ALA A 115 -19.70 15.47 -24.76
N HIS A 116 -20.35 15.58 -25.93
CA HIS A 116 -21.80 15.52 -26.03
C HIS A 116 -22.35 14.17 -25.57
N SER A 117 -21.78 13.05 -26.02
CA SER A 117 -22.21 11.70 -25.65
C SER A 117 -22.11 11.46 -24.15
N ILE A 118 -21.00 11.84 -23.51
CA ILE A 118 -20.83 11.68 -22.07
C ILE A 118 -21.85 12.54 -21.32
N ARG A 119 -22.06 13.80 -21.74
CA ARG A 119 -23.02 14.70 -21.10
C ARG A 119 -24.46 14.18 -21.18
N VAL A 120 -24.86 13.61 -22.32
CA VAL A 120 -26.25 13.19 -22.57
C VAL A 120 -26.52 11.76 -22.10
N TYR A 121 -25.56 10.85 -22.29
CA TYR A 121 -25.74 9.41 -22.07
C TYR A 121 -24.87 8.84 -20.93
N GLY A 122 -24.01 9.64 -20.31
CA GLY A 122 -23.11 9.20 -19.22
C GLY A 122 -21.96 8.30 -19.67
N ARG A 123 -21.75 8.12 -20.97
CA ARG A 123 -20.74 7.22 -21.53
C ARG A 123 -20.09 7.77 -22.80
N ALA A 124 -18.83 7.39 -22.99
CA ALA A 124 -18.11 7.63 -24.25
C ALA A 124 -18.62 6.70 -25.35
N ILE A 125 -18.30 7.03 -26.60
CA ILE A 125 -18.68 6.26 -27.78
C ILE A 125 -17.66 5.11 -27.96
N PRO A 126 -18.07 3.83 -27.87
CA PRO A 126 -17.16 2.70 -28.09
C PRO A 126 -16.59 2.68 -29.51
N HIS A 127 -15.37 2.19 -29.65
CA HIS A 127 -14.63 2.02 -30.91
C HIS A 127 -14.46 3.28 -31.76
N MET A 128 -14.73 4.46 -31.21
CA MET A 128 -14.45 5.71 -31.89
C MET A 128 -12.96 6.03 -31.79
N PRO A 129 -12.24 6.15 -32.92
CA PRO A 129 -10.84 6.59 -32.95
C PRO A 129 -10.75 8.07 -32.60
N LEU A 130 -10.17 8.36 -31.43
CA LEU A 130 -10.00 9.72 -30.95
C LEU A 130 -8.53 10.14 -31.16
N PRO A 131 -8.25 11.05 -32.11
CA PRO A 131 -6.90 11.51 -32.33
C PRO A 131 -6.39 12.23 -31.08
N LEU A 132 -5.08 12.18 -30.86
CA LEU A 132 -4.37 12.95 -29.84
C LEU A 132 -3.41 13.94 -30.51
N PRO A 133 -3.24 15.15 -29.96
CA PRO A 133 -2.29 16.09 -30.52
C PRO A 133 -0.86 15.51 -30.47
N GLY A 134 -0.19 15.49 -31.62
CA GLY A 134 1.09 14.79 -31.78
C GLY A 134 1.02 13.51 -32.60
N GLY A 135 -0.20 13.04 -32.96
CA GLY A 135 -0.40 11.93 -33.90
C GLY A 135 -0.77 10.60 -33.24
N GLY A 136 -0.87 10.54 -31.91
CA GLY A 136 -1.35 9.36 -31.20
C GLY A 136 -2.86 9.14 -31.35
N LEU A 137 -3.33 7.98 -30.92
CA LEU A 137 -4.72 7.58 -30.99
C LEU A 137 -5.20 6.97 -29.67
N LEU A 138 -6.28 7.53 -29.12
CA LEU A 138 -7.04 6.97 -28.01
C LEU A 138 -8.23 6.17 -28.54
N MET A 139 -8.39 4.93 -28.05
CA MET A 139 -9.51 4.05 -28.34
C MET A 139 -10.16 3.60 -27.04
N THR A 140 -11.49 3.44 -27.06
CA THR A 140 -12.26 2.77 -25.99
C THR A 140 -12.94 1.54 -26.56
N ASP A 141 -12.77 0.36 -25.94
CA ASP A 141 -13.41 -0.89 -26.38
C ASP A 141 -14.85 -1.03 -25.86
N GLU A 142 -15.54 -2.14 -26.19
CA GLU A 142 -16.91 -2.42 -25.72
C GLU A 142 -17.02 -2.51 -24.19
N ASP A 143 -15.95 -2.97 -23.53
CA ASP A 143 -15.87 -3.11 -22.07
C ASP A 143 -15.59 -1.76 -21.37
N GLY A 144 -15.36 -0.69 -22.13
CA GLY A 144 -14.97 0.61 -21.62
C GLY A 144 -13.50 0.71 -21.19
N LYS A 145 -12.65 -0.26 -21.56
CA LYS A 145 -11.20 -0.19 -21.39
C LYS A 145 -10.61 0.71 -22.46
N GLN A 146 -9.59 1.46 -22.09
CA GLN A 146 -8.98 2.47 -22.93
C GLN A 146 -7.58 2.03 -23.35
N HIS A 147 -7.22 2.40 -24.58
CA HIS A 147 -5.94 2.11 -25.18
C HIS A 147 -5.39 3.39 -25.82
N ILE A 148 -4.09 3.63 -25.67
CA ILE A 148 -3.36 4.68 -26.40
C ILE A 148 -2.32 3.98 -27.26
N ASP A 149 -2.41 4.15 -28.58
CA ASP A 149 -1.44 3.58 -29.53
C ASP A 149 -1.24 2.06 -29.33
N GLY A 150 -2.34 1.34 -29.04
CA GLY A 150 -2.35 -0.09 -28.72
C GLY A 150 -2.01 -0.44 -27.27
N THR A 151 -1.41 0.47 -26.50
CA THR A 151 -1.07 0.27 -25.09
C THR A 151 -2.30 0.39 -24.20
N LYS A 152 -2.63 -0.68 -23.47
CA LYS A 152 -3.76 -0.72 -22.53
C LYS A 152 -3.51 0.18 -21.31
N LEU A 153 -4.46 1.08 -21.06
CA LEU A 153 -4.48 1.94 -19.88
C LEU A 153 -4.92 1.16 -18.64
N ASP A 154 -4.37 1.54 -17.49
CA ASP A 154 -4.65 0.84 -16.23
C ASP A 154 -5.98 1.26 -15.62
N ARG A 155 -6.28 2.56 -15.71
CA ARG A 155 -7.44 3.21 -15.07
C ARG A 155 -8.09 4.17 -16.06
N PRO A 156 -9.40 4.44 -15.91
CA PRO A 156 -10.11 5.31 -16.84
C PRO A 156 -9.60 6.74 -16.76
N LEU A 157 -9.50 7.39 -17.91
CA LEU A 157 -9.22 8.81 -18.03
C LEU A 157 -10.47 9.67 -17.74
N PRO A 158 -10.30 10.93 -17.31
CA PRO A 158 -11.38 11.90 -17.22
C PRO A 158 -11.79 12.38 -18.63
N LEU A 159 -12.40 11.48 -19.41
CA LEU A 159 -12.69 11.70 -20.82
C LEU A 159 -13.54 12.95 -21.08
N TYR A 160 -14.44 13.32 -20.17
CA TYR A 160 -15.28 14.49 -20.36
C TYR A 160 -14.46 15.78 -20.34
N ASP A 161 -13.55 15.90 -19.37
CA ASP A 161 -12.70 17.08 -19.24
C ASP A 161 -11.69 17.15 -20.40
N ILE A 162 -11.11 16.02 -20.81
CA ILE A 162 -10.22 15.93 -21.97
C ILE A 162 -10.96 16.33 -23.26
N ALA A 163 -12.18 15.83 -23.45
CA ALA A 163 -13.01 16.13 -24.62
C ALA A 163 -13.38 17.61 -24.72
N ILE A 164 -13.73 18.24 -23.59
CA ILE A 164 -13.95 19.69 -23.54
C ILE A 164 -12.68 20.44 -23.97
N TRP A 165 -11.51 20.03 -23.49
CA TRP A 165 -10.26 20.70 -23.82
C TRP A 165 -9.87 20.55 -25.30
N LEU A 166 -9.87 19.32 -25.81
CA LEU A 166 -9.42 18.97 -27.16
C LEU A 166 -10.44 19.29 -28.26
N SER A 167 -11.67 19.68 -27.90
CA SER A 167 -12.64 20.24 -28.85
C SER A 167 -12.26 21.64 -29.37
N ASN A 168 -11.17 22.25 -28.87
CA ASN A 168 -10.73 23.58 -29.27
C ASN A 168 -9.39 23.53 -30.05
N PRO A 169 -9.33 24.08 -31.28
CA PRO A 169 -8.13 24.09 -32.13
C PRO A 169 -6.91 24.78 -31.50
N GLU A 170 -7.13 25.81 -30.69
CA GLU A 170 -6.06 26.66 -30.14
C GLU A 170 -5.40 26.08 -28.89
N ARG A 171 -5.98 25.04 -28.29
CA ARG A 171 -5.60 24.53 -26.97
C ARG A 171 -4.72 23.28 -26.99
N ALA A 172 -4.49 22.70 -28.16
CA ALA A 172 -3.80 21.43 -28.33
C ALA A 172 -2.32 21.46 -27.91
N GLY A 173 -1.65 22.62 -27.99
CA GLY A 173 -0.22 22.77 -27.74
C GLY A 173 0.22 22.88 -26.26
N VAL A 174 -0.70 22.85 -25.30
CA VAL A 174 -0.38 23.07 -23.87
C VAL A 174 0.42 21.92 -23.25
N VAL A 175 0.33 20.72 -23.82
CA VAL A 175 1.10 19.53 -23.44
C VAL A 175 1.96 19.10 -24.63
N ALA A 176 3.23 18.79 -24.38
CA ALA A 176 4.19 18.43 -25.42
C ALA A 176 3.85 17.08 -26.08
N ASP A 177 3.47 16.10 -25.28
CA ASP A 177 3.08 14.75 -25.72
C ASP A 177 1.84 14.28 -24.95
N TRP A 178 0.69 14.31 -25.63
CA TRP A 178 -0.58 13.89 -25.05
C TRP A 178 -0.69 12.39 -24.82
N SER A 179 -0.08 11.55 -25.66
CA SER A 179 -0.11 10.10 -25.49
C SER A 179 0.57 9.71 -24.18
N GLN A 180 1.78 10.21 -23.97
CA GLN A 180 2.56 9.95 -22.75
C GLN A 180 1.95 10.58 -21.51
N PHE A 181 1.43 11.81 -21.62
CA PHE A 181 0.77 12.47 -20.50
C PHE A 181 -0.51 11.74 -20.04
N LEU A 182 -1.35 11.31 -20.99
CA LEU A 182 -2.56 10.56 -20.66
C LEU A 182 -2.23 9.16 -20.15
N LEU A 183 -1.19 8.50 -20.69
CA LEU A 183 -0.70 7.24 -20.13
C LEU A 183 -0.30 7.41 -18.66
N ALA A 184 0.49 8.44 -18.35
CA ALA A 184 0.89 8.76 -16.98
C ALA A 184 -0.31 9.08 -16.07
N MET A 185 -1.28 9.88 -16.57
CA MET A 185 -2.52 10.16 -15.88
C MET A 185 -3.26 8.86 -15.52
N SER A 186 -3.34 7.91 -16.46
CA SER A 186 -4.00 6.61 -16.22
C SER A 186 -3.31 5.76 -15.15
N CYS A 187 -2.01 5.95 -14.91
CA CYS A 187 -1.29 5.23 -13.85
C CYS A 187 -1.55 5.84 -12.46
N VAL A 188 -1.76 7.16 -12.36
CA VAL A 188 -1.95 7.86 -11.07
C VAL A 188 -3.40 7.93 -10.62
N VAL A 189 -4.36 8.08 -11.53
CA VAL A 189 -5.78 8.25 -11.16
C VAL A 189 -6.39 6.93 -10.68
N ARG A 190 -7.46 7.01 -9.88
CA ARG A 190 -8.29 5.86 -9.49
C ARG A 190 -9.74 6.07 -9.85
N ARG A 191 -10.44 4.98 -10.18
CA ARG A 191 -11.89 5.05 -10.39
C ARG A 191 -12.56 5.21 -9.03
N LEU A 192 -13.38 6.24 -8.89
CA LEU A 192 -14.20 6.42 -7.70
C LEU A 192 -15.66 6.09 -8.02
N ARG A 193 -16.25 5.24 -7.18
CA ARG A 193 -17.70 5.05 -7.09
C ARG A 193 -18.23 5.82 -5.88
N PRO A 194 -19.54 6.09 -5.79
CA PRO A 194 -20.13 6.52 -4.52
C PRO A 194 -19.78 5.53 -3.40
N LEU A 195 -19.21 6.04 -2.31
CA LEU A 195 -18.81 5.28 -1.13
C LEU A 195 -19.59 5.76 0.09
N GLN A 196 -19.97 4.82 0.95
CA GLN A 196 -20.42 5.09 2.30
C GLN A 196 -19.23 5.49 3.18
N GLU A 197 -19.52 6.12 4.32
CA GLU A 197 -18.51 6.67 5.23
C GLU A 197 -17.43 5.66 5.65
N GLU A 198 -17.83 4.43 6.02
CA GLU A 198 -16.90 3.39 6.48
C GLU A 198 -16.23 2.62 5.32
N GLU A 199 -16.73 2.73 4.09
CA GLU A 199 -16.11 2.09 2.90
C GLU A 199 -14.81 2.77 2.48
N TRP A 200 -14.60 4.03 2.88
CA TRP A 200 -13.41 4.80 2.53
C TRP A 200 -12.11 4.16 3.01
N ALA A 201 -12.12 3.53 4.19
CA ALA A 201 -10.93 2.87 4.73
C ALA A 201 -10.47 1.71 3.83
N GLY A 202 -11.41 0.84 3.45
CA GLY A 202 -11.14 -0.26 2.52
C GLY A 202 -10.69 0.26 1.15
N TRP A 203 -11.35 1.30 0.64
CA TRP A 203 -10.99 1.89 -0.66
C TRP A 203 -9.59 2.51 -0.65
N MET A 204 -9.23 3.30 0.36
CA MET A 204 -7.90 3.93 0.47
C MET A 204 -6.78 2.89 0.55
N ASN A 205 -6.98 1.81 1.32
CA ASN A 205 -6.00 0.74 1.46
C ASN A 205 -5.86 -0.08 0.17
N ASN A 206 -6.97 -0.39 -0.51
CA ASN A 206 -6.96 -1.25 -1.70
C ASN A 206 -6.52 -0.52 -2.97
N GLU A 207 -6.79 0.78 -3.08
CA GLU A 207 -6.42 1.58 -4.25
C GLU A 207 -5.07 2.30 -4.09
N GLY A 208 -4.50 2.26 -2.89
CA GLY A 208 -3.16 2.72 -2.57
C GLY A 208 -2.06 1.80 -3.07
N TRP A 209 -0.85 2.33 -3.16
CA TRP A 209 0.33 1.60 -3.63
C TRP A 209 1.49 1.77 -2.65
N PRO A 210 2.40 0.79 -2.56
CA PRO A 210 3.60 0.95 -1.78
C PRO A 210 4.50 2.04 -2.36
N GLY A 211 5.41 2.59 -1.56
CA GLY A 211 6.41 3.52 -2.04
C GLY A 211 7.24 2.92 -3.17
N ILE A 212 7.60 1.64 -3.06
CA ILE A 212 8.28 0.86 -4.10
C ILE A 212 7.71 -0.57 -4.15
N ASP A 213 7.85 -1.24 -5.30
CA ASP A 213 7.30 -2.57 -5.57
C ASP A 213 8.03 -3.71 -4.84
N SER A 214 9.26 -3.49 -4.38
CA SER A 214 10.12 -4.53 -3.81
C SER A 214 10.97 -4.00 -2.64
N PRO A 215 11.25 -4.82 -1.60
CA PRO A 215 12.15 -4.44 -0.52
C PRO A 215 13.64 -4.45 -0.91
N SER A 216 13.99 -5.00 -2.08
CA SER A 216 15.37 -5.05 -2.59
C SER A 216 15.41 -4.88 -4.10
N ALA A 217 16.46 -4.24 -4.61
CA ALA A 217 16.67 -4.05 -6.04
C ALA A 217 16.78 -5.38 -6.81
N GLN A 218 17.31 -6.42 -6.16
CA GLN A 218 17.61 -7.72 -6.77
C GLN A 218 16.37 -8.59 -7.02
N ILE A 219 15.25 -8.30 -6.34
CA ILE A 219 14.03 -9.08 -6.52
C ILE A 219 13.36 -8.64 -7.83
N SER A 220 13.33 -9.55 -8.79
CA SER A 220 12.67 -9.38 -10.08
C SER A 220 11.21 -9.80 -10.06
N GLU A 221 10.87 -10.80 -9.26
CA GLU A 221 9.56 -11.45 -9.23
C GLU A 221 8.45 -10.53 -8.68
N PRO A 222 7.21 -10.69 -9.15
CA PRO A 222 6.08 -9.93 -8.64
C PRO A 222 5.73 -10.37 -7.20
N ILE A 223 5.70 -9.40 -6.28
CA ILE A 223 5.21 -9.65 -4.92
C ILE A 223 3.67 -9.61 -4.95
N LEU A 224 3.06 -10.77 -4.70
CA LEU A 224 1.62 -10.97 -4.82
C LEU A 224 0.82 -9.96 -3.97
N GLY A 225 -0.24 -9.40 -4.55
CA GLY A 225 -1.13 -8.46 -3.86
C GLY A 225 -0.59 -7.04 -3.68
N ARG A 226 0.66 -6.76 -4.06
CA ARG A 226 1.23 -5.40 -4.05
C ARG A 226 1.01 -4.71 -5.39
N LEU A 227 0.51 -3.48 -5.36
CA LEU A 227 0.49 -2.62 -6.55
C LEU A 227 1.89 -2.05 -6.82
N THR A 228 2.16 -1.68 -8.07
CA THR A 228 3.39 -0.96 -8.45
C THR A 228 3.17 0.55 -8.34
N HIS A 229 4.19 1.29 -7.90
CA HIS A 229 4.17 2.75 -7.92
C HIS A 229 3.85 3.27 -9.34
N PRO A 230 2.99 4.29 -9.51
CA PRO A 230 2.58 4.79 -10.82
C PRO A 230 3.73 5.16 -11.76
N PHE A 231 4.83 5.68 -11.24
CA PHE A 231 6.01 6.02 -12.03
C PHE A 231 6.67 4.79 -12.66
N PHE A 232 7.00 3.77 -11.86
CA PHE A 232 7.55 2.51 -12.40
C PHE A 232 6.56 1.82 -13.33
N LYS A 233 5.26 1.90 -13.04
CA LYS A 233 4.24 1.35 -13.94
C LYS A 233 4.22 2.05 -15.30
N LEU A 234 4.36 3.38 -15.30
CA LEU A 234 4.46 4.20 -16.52
C LEU A 234 5.71 3.85 -17.33
N ILE A 235 6.88 3.80 -16.70
CA ILE A 235 8.14 3.47 -17.37
C ILE A 235 8.09 2.03 -17.90
N GLY A 236 7.66 1.06 -17.10
CA GLY A 236 7.56 -0.33 -17.51
C GLY A 236 6.59 -0.58 -18.66
N LYS A 237 5.53 0.23 -18.81
CA LYS A 237 4.62 0.15 -19.99
C LYS A 237 5.28 0.62 -21.28
N GLN A 238 6.27 1.51 -21.20
CA GLN A 238 7.03 2.00 -22.35
C GLN A 238 8.14 1.03 -22.77
N CYS A 239 8.49 0.07 -21.91
CA CYS A 239 9.44 -0.98 -22.26
C CYS A 239 8.86 -1.98 -23.27
N GLU A 240 9.74 -2.48 -24.13
CA GLU A 240 9.43 -3.58 -25.06
C GLU A 240 9.17 -4.87 -24.28
N GLN A 241 9.99 -5.17 -23.27
CA GLN A 241 9.81 -6.29 -22.36
C GLN A 241 8.48 -6.18 -21.62
N LYS A 242 7.73 -7.29 -21.58
CA LYS A 242 6.46 -7.39 -20.87
C LYS A 242 6.65 -8.22 -19.59
N PRO A 243 5.89 -7.91 -18.52
CA PRO A 243 5.98 -8.66 -17.27
C PRO A 243 5.51 -10.11 -17.47
N ASP A 244 6.13 -11.01 -16.73
CA ASP A 244 5.82 -12.45 -16.69
C ASP A 244 5.89 -12.98 -15.24
N GLU A 245 5.92 -14.31 -15.08
CA GLU A 245 5.97 -14.95 -13.75
C GLU A 245 7.27 -14.65 -12.99
N ARG A 246 8.37 -14.33 -13.69
CA ARG A 246 9.69 -14.11 -13.09
C ARG A 246 10.08 -12.64 -13.02
N THR A 247 9.38 -11.79 -13.78
CA THR A 247 9.70 -10.37 -13.93
C THR A 247 8.46 -9.49 -13.76
N SER A 248 8.49 -8.67 -12.73
CA SER A 248 7.46 -7.67 -12.47
C SER A 248 7.65 -6.43 -13.35
N ILE A 249 6.55 -5.71 -13.61
CA ILE A 249 6.62 -4.42 -14.33
C ILE A 249 7.46 -3.38 -13.58
N GLY A 250 7.50 -3.45 -12.25
CA GLY A 250 8.33 -2.59 -11.42
C GLY A 250 9.82 -2.88 -11.63
N TYR A 251 10.21 -4.16 -11.63
CA TYR A 251 11.57 -4.56 -11.95
C TYR A 251 11.98 -4.12 -13.36
N ILE A 252 11.14 -4.38 -14.37
CA ILE A 252 11.39 -3.95 -15.76
C ILE A 252 11.66 -2.44 -15.82
N ALA A 253 10.90 -1.64 -15.07
CA ALA A 253 11.13 -0.21 -15.02
C ALA A 253 12.47 0.15 -14.35
N ARG A 254 12.77 -0.45 -13.18
CA ARG A 254 14.02 -0.22 -12.42
C ARG A 254 15.27 -0.59 -13.23
N ASP A 255 15.18 -1.62 -14.06
CA ASP A 255 16.25 -2.08 -14.96
C ASP A 255 16.45 -1.18 -16.20
N ASN A 256 15.60 -0.17 -16.38
CA ASN A 256 15.62 0.74 -17.53
C ASN A 256 15.79 2.23 -17.13
N PRO A 257 16.88 2.61 -16.41
CA PRO A 257 17.09 4.00 -15.98
C PRO A 257 17.20 5.00 -17.14
N ARG A 258 17.67 4.56 -18.31
CA ARG A 258 17.73 5.39 -19.54
C ARG A 258 16.37 5.95 -19.94
N LEU A 259 15.28 5.21 -19.73
CA LEU A 259 13.93 5.71 -20.01
C LEU A 259 13.50 6.78 -19.00
N MET A 260 13.94 6.68 -17.75
CA MET A 260 13.70 7.70 -16.73
C MET A 260 14.46 8.99 -17.06
N GLU A 261 15.72 8.87 -17.50
CA GLU A 261 16.53 9.99 -17.97
C GLU A 261 15.86 10.72 -19.14
N VAL A 262 15.34 9.99 -20.12
CA VAL A 262 14.61 10.57 -21.28
C VAL A 262 13.30 11.23 -20.87
N PHE A 263 12.62 10.71 -19.83
CA PHE A 263 11.38 11.28 -19.30
C PHE A 263 11.61 12.64 -18.63
N GLU A 264 12.81 12.86 -18.05
CA GLU A 264 13.28 14.09 -17.38
C GLU A 264 12.34 14.61 -16.26
N GLY A 265 12.75 15.71 -15.61
CA GLY A 265 11.95 16.42 -14.60
C GLY A 265 12.09 15.84 -13.20
N SER A 266 11.48 16.53 -12.23
CA SER A 266 11.65 16.24 -10.80
C SER A 266 11.27 14.81 -10.41
N PRO A 267 10.20 14.18 -10.96
CA PRO A 267 9.92 12.77 -10.66
C PRO A 267 11.03 11.82 -11.10
N SER A 268 11.59 12.00 -12.31
CA SER A 268 12.68 11.16 -12.80
C SER A 268 13.97 11.36 -12.00
N GLU A 269 14.34 12.61 -11.73
CA GLU A 269 15.52 12.94 -10.93
C GLU A 269 15.45 12.29 -9.55
N ALA A 270 14.31 12.41 -8.87
CA ALA A 270 14.08 11.83 -7.56
C ALA A 270 14.15 10.29 -7.54
N TRP A 271 13.59 9.64 -8.57
CA TRP A 271 13.66 8.18 -8.68
C TRP A 271 15.06 7.68 -9.03
N LEU A 272 15.79 8.37 -9.91
CA LEU A 272 17.18 8.01 -10.23
C LEU A 272 18.06 8.09 -8.98
N GLU A 273 17.96 9.16 -8.20
CA GLU A 273 18.65 9.29 -6.91
C GLU A 273 18.27 8.16 -5.94
N THR A 274 16.98 7.82 -5.85
CA THR A 274 16.51 6.70 -5.01
C THR A 274 17.10 5.35 -5.45
N LEU A 275 17.26 5.13 -6.76
CA LEU A 275 17.84 3.90 -7.30
C LEU A 275 19.36 3.82 -7.05
N GLU A 276 20.07 4.94 -7.04
CA GLU A 276 21.49 5.00 -6.67
C GLU A 276 21.72 4.58 -5.20
N HIS A 277 20.75 4.85 -4.32
CA HIS A 277 20.78 4.52 -2.89
C HIS A 277 19.85 3.35 -2.53
N ALA A 278 19.67 2.38 -3.44
CA ALA A 278 18.66 1.34 -3.31
C ALA A 278 18.79 0.47 -2.05
N GLU A 279 20.01 0.20 -1.59
CA GLU A 279 20.28 -0.66 -0.42
C GLU A 279 19.68 -0.08 0.88
N ASP A 280 19.71 1.25 1.02
CA ASP A 280 19.19 1.94 2.21
C ASP A 280 17.70 2.29 2.07
N GLU A 281 17.27 2.68 0.86
CA GLU A 281 15.97 3.29 0.65
C GLU A 281 14.84 2.29 0.34
N PHE A 282 15.13 1.16 -0.32
CA PHE A 282 14.06 0.24 -0.76
C PHE A 282 13.30 -0.36 0.41
N GLY A 283 14.03 -0.80 1.44
CA GLY A 283 13.40 -1.36 2.65
C GLY A 283 12.47 -0.34 3.33
N ARG A 284 12.86 0.94 3.37
CA ARG A 284 12.05 2.04 3.91
C ARG A 284 10.82 2.31 3.05
N LEU A 285 11.01 2.51 1.75
CA LEU A 285 9.94 2.82 0.80
C LEU A 285 8.93 1.67 0.64
N PHE A 286 9.37 0.42 0.76
CA PHE A 286 8.51 -0.76 0.65
C PHE A 286 7.51 -0.87 1.81
N ARG A 287 7.90 -0.34 2.98
CA ARG A 287 7.03 -0.22 4.16
C ARG A 287 6.08 0.96 4.12
N ASN A 288 6.34 1.94 3.25
CA ASN A 288 5.47 3.08 3.05
C ASN A 288 4.32 2.73 2.12
N MET A 289 3.20 3.42 2.31
CA MET A 289 2.05 3.38 1.42
C MET A 289 1.68 4.80 0.99
N VAL A 290 1.21 4.91 -0.24
CA VAL A 290 0.71 6.15 -0.84
C VAL A 290 -0.76 5.95 -1.15
N ALA A 291 -1.60 6.77 -0.54
CA ALA A 291 -3.03 6.78 -0.81
C ALA A 291 -3.29 7.60 -2.08
N PRO A 292 -4.17 7.13 -2.98
CA PRO A 292 -4.51 7.86 -4.19
C PRO A 292 -5.11 9.21 -3.85
N ARG A 293 -4.69 10.26 -4.57
CA ARG A 293 -5.21 11.62 -4.40
C ARG A 293 -5.99 12.13 -5.60
N LEU A 294 -5.77 11.55 -6.77
CA LEU A 294 -6.48 11.89 -8.00
C LEU A 294 -7.45 10.76 -8.35
N VAL A 295 -8.69 11.14 -8.63
CA VAL A 295 -9.74 10.19 -8.99
C VAL A 295 -10.54 10.64 -10.20
N VAL A 296 -11.10 9.66 -10.91
CA VAL A 296 -12.08 9.88 -11.95
C VAL A 296 -13.44 9.46 -11.43
N LEU A 297 -14.36 10.44 -11.40
CA LEU A 297 -15.76 10.28 -11.05
C LEU A 297 -16.58 10.88 -12.19
N ASP A 298 -17.49 10.10 -12.76
CA ASP A 298 -18.36 10.51 -13.88
C ASP A 298 -17.60 11.14 -15.07
N HIS A 299 -16.47 10.50 -15.46
CA HIS A 299 -15.55 10.96 -16.52
C HIS A 299 -14.89 12.32 -16.27
N ARG A 300 -14.89 12.79 -15.02
CA ARG A 300 -14.23 14.05 -14.63
C ARG A 300 -13.14 13.84 -13.61
N LEU A 301 -12.09 14.65 -13.72
CA LEU A 301 -10.94 14.62 -12.83
C LEU A 301 -11.29 15.31 -11.51
N HIS A 302 -11.03 14.62 -10.40
CA HIS A 302 -11.26 15.13 -9.07
C HIS A 302 -10.02 14.96 -8.21
N LEU A 303 -9.82 15.90 -7.28
CA LEU A 303 -8.87 15.82 -6.20
C LEU A 303 -9.60 15.31 -4.96
N LEU A 304 -9.04 14.30 -4.29
CA LEU A 304 -9.51 13.91 -2.97
C LEU A 304 -8.97 14.86 -1.92
N VAL A 305 -9.89 15.43 -1.15
CA VAL A 305 -9.59 16.29 -0.01
C VAL A 305 -10.37 15.83 1.20
N LEU A 306 -9.94 16.22 2.38
CA LEU A 306 -10.74 16.13 3.57
C LEU A 306 -11.67 17.36 3.62
N ARG A 307 -12.93 17.12 3.98
CA ARG A 307 -13.92 18.17 4.27
C ARG A 307 -14.82 17.69 5.38
N ASP A 308 -14.98 18.51 6.41
CA ASP A 308 -15.84 18.20 7.58
C ASP A 308 -15.52 16.83 8.19
N GLY A 309 -14.23 16.48 8.20
CA GLY A 309 -13.71 15.24 8.75
C GLY A 309 -13.92 13.99 7.91
N LYS A 310 -14.35 14.12 6.63
CA LYS A 310 -14.54 12.98 5.72
C LYS A 310 -13.84 13.18 4.39
N PRO A 311 -13.33 12.12 3.74
CA PRO A 311 -12.84 12.23 2.38
C PRO A 311 -13.95 12.66 1.42
N CYS A 312 -13.63 13.61 0.55
CA CYS A 312 -14.55 14.24 -0.38
C CYS A 312 -13.83 14.50 -1.71
N PRO A 313 -14.37 14.02 -2.85
CA PRO A 313 -13.85 14.42 -4.16
C PRO A 313 -14.31 15.85 -4.50
N ILE A 314 -13.38 16.69 -4.93
CA ILE A 314 -13.66 18.01 -5.48
C ILE A 314 -13.26 18.05 -6.95
N PRO A 315 -14.06 18.68 -7.84
CA PRO A 315 -13.71 18.75 -9.26
C PRO A 315 -12.44 19.58 -9.44
N ILE A 316 -11.54 19.09 -10.29
CA ILE A 316 -10.39 19.86 -10.76
C ILE A 316 -10.81 20.69 -11.98
N THR A 317 -10.32 21.92 -12.07
CA THR A 317 -10.56 22.82 -13.21
C THR A 317 -10.15 22.14 -14.52
N ILE A 318 -10.88 22.41 -15.60
CA ILE A 318 -10.53 21.91 -16.95
C ILE A 318 -9.37 22.74 -17.52
N ASP A 319 -8.16 22.50 -16.98
CA ASP A 319 -6.93 23.16 -17.38
C ASP A 319 -5.73 22.19 -17.26
N PRO A 320 -5.13 21.75 -18.38
CA PRO A 320 -3.95 20.89 -18.38
C PRO A 320 -2.74 21.49 -17.68
N LYS A 321 -2.66 22.82 -17.48
CA LYS A 321 -1.60 23.43 -16.67
C LYS A 321 -1.69 23.01 -15.21
N VAL A 322 -2.90 22.77 -14.71
CA VAL A 322 -3.14 22.22 -13.37
C VAL A 322 -2.91 20.71 -13.39
N TRP A 323 -3.48 20.00 -14.38
CA TRP A 323 -3.41 18.54 -14.44
C TRP A 323 -1.96 18.04 -14.50
N ARG A 324 -1.11 18.67 -15.31
CA ARG A 324 0.30 18.28 -15.48
C ARG A 324 1.09 18.32 -14.18
N VAL A 325 0.83 19.31 -13.33
CA VAL A 325 1.51 19.48 -12.03
C VAL A 325 1.02 18.43 -11.05
N LEU A 326 -0.30 18.24 -10.92
CA LEU A 326 -0.86 17.25 -10.00
C LEU A 326 -0.46 15.82 -10.37
N VAL A 327 -0.42 15.50 -11.67
CA VAL A 327 0.07 14.20 -12.16
C VAL A 327 1.56 14.05 -11.86
N ALA A 328 2.39 15.07 -12.13
CA ALA A 328 3.83 15.03 -11.85
C ALA A 328 4.11 14.80 -10.35
N TRP A 329 3.47 15.55 -9.46
CA TRP A 329 3.61 15.36 -8.01
C TRP A 329 3.19 13.96 -7.54
N SER A 330 2.21 13.35 -8.20
CA SER A 330 1.76 11.98 -7.89
C SER A 330 2.71 10.89 -8.41
N LEU A 331 3.71 11.25 -9.21
CA LEU A 331 4.74 10.34 -9.73
C LEU A 331 6.02 10.37 -8.89
N GLU A 332 6.22 11.37 -8.04
CA GLU A 332 7.40 11.47 -7.17
C GLU A 332 7.44 10.39 -6.09
N PRO A 333 8.63 10.00 -5.59
CA PRO A 333 8.76 9.08 -4.46
C PRO A 333 8.20 9.68 -3.16
N PRO A 334 7.70 8.86 -2.23
CA PRO A 334 7.32 9.32 -0.88
C PRO A 334 8.47 10.02 -0.14
N GLY A 335 8.21 11.21 0.39
CA GLY A 335 9.20 12.06 1.06
C GLY A 335 9.79 13.15 0.18
N HIS A 336 9.48 13.17 -1.13
CA HIS A 336 9.84 14.27 -2.02
C HIS A 336 8.78 15.39 -2.03
N PRO A 337 9.15 16.63 -2.38
CA PRO A 337 8.29 17.80 -2.23
C PRO A 337 6.91 17.70 -2.88
N GLY A 338 6.79 17.14 -4.08
CA GLY A 338 5.53 16.98 -4.79
C GLY A 338 4.63 15.93 -4.13
N ALA A 339 5.20 14.77 -3.78
CA ALA A 339 4.47 13.72 -3.07
C ALA A 339 3.97 14.20 -1.70
N ASP A 340 4.81 14.90 -0.95
CA ASP A 340 4.47 15.53 0.34
C ASP A 340 3.38 16.61 0.17
N THR A 341 3.44 17.39 -0.92
CA THR A 341 2.41 18.39 -1.23
C THR A 341 1.07 17.70 -1.46
N MET A 342 1.02 16.65 -2.29
CA MET A 342 -0.22 15.89 -2.53
C MET A 342 -0.77 15.23 -1.27
N GLN A 343 0.10 14.70 -0.41
CA GLN A 343 -0.29 14.12 0.88
C GLN A 343 -0.89 15.18 1.81
N ASN A 344 -0.23 16.33 1.99
CA ASN A 344 -0.69 17.35 2.93
C ASN A 344 -1.88 18.15 2.40
N LEU A 345 -2.01 18.28 1.07
CA LEU A 345 -3.14 18.93 0.42
C LEU A 345 -4.46 18.25 0.76
N PHE A 346 -4.47 16.91 0.83
CA PHE A 346 -5.63 16.14 1.28
C PHE A 346 -6.12 16.65 2.64
N TRP A 347 -5.23 16.89 3.60
CA TRP A 347 -5.59 17.28 4.96
C TRP A 347 -5.90 18.77 5.13
N CYS A 348 -5.31 19.65 4.32
CA CYS A 348 -5.30 21.09 4.59
C CYS A 348 -6.22 21.91 3.65
N TRP A 349 -6.78 21.30 2.61
CA TRP A 349 -7.53 22.01 1.57
C TRP A 349 -8.75 22.77 2.11
N SER A 350 -9.62 22.08 2.85
CA SER A 350 -10.87 22.62 3.35
C SER A 350 -10.67 23.44 4.63
N GLY A 351 -9.72 23.05 5.49
CA GLY A 351 -9.38 23.77 6.72
C GLY A 351 -7.96 23.46 7.22
N GLU A 352 -7.42 24.32 8.08
CA GLU A 352 -6.00 24.23 8.50
C GLU A 352 -5.71 23.04 9.42
N ARG A 353 -6.72 22.62 10.18
CA ARG A 353 -6.63 21.61 11.24
C ARG A 353 -7.64 20.48 11.08
N GLU A 354 -8.09 20.20 9.85
CA GLU A 354 -9.02 19.10 9.63
C GLU A 354 -8.39 17.76 9.97
N ASN A 355 -9.17 16.88 10.58
CA ASN A 355 -8.80 15.52 10.94
C ASN A 355 -9.91 14.59 10.48
N TRP A 356 -9.53 13.40 10.01
CA TRP A 356 -10.50 12.40 9.59
C TRP A 356 -11.22 11.90 10.84
N MET A 357 -12.53 12.12 10.88
CA MET A 357 -13.39 11.70 11.99
C MET A 357 -13.96 10.30 11.71
N PRO A 358 -13.77 9.34 12.62
CA PRO A 358 -14.44 8.05 12.52
C PRO A 358 -15.96 8.20 12.63
N SER A 359 -16.70 7.24 12.06
CA SER A 359 -18.15 7.20 12.15
C SER A 359 -18.63 7.07 13.61
N VAL A 360 -19.92 7.33 13.85
CA VAL A 360 -20.51 7.13 15.18
C VAL A 360 -20.37 5.68 15.67
N ARG A 361 -20.46 4.69 14.76
CA ARG A 361 -20.26 3.26 15.10
C ARG A 361 -18.80 2.99 15.47
N GLN A 362 -17.87 3.52 14.68
CA GLN A 362 -16.43 3.39 14.93
C GLN A 362 -16.00 4.06 16.25
N VAL A 363 -16.53 5.24 16.58
CA VAL A 363 -16.26 5.91 17.86
C VAL A 363 -16.79 5.10 19.04
N ARG A 364 -17.99 4.49 18.92
CA ARG A 364 -18.55 3.63 19.97
C ARG A 364 -17.70 2.38 20.20
N SER A 365 -17.29 1.69 19.14
CA SER A 365 -16.43 0.50 19.26
C SER A 365 -15.04 0.83 19.80
N ALA A 366 -14.46 1.98 19.43
CA ALA A 366 -13.21 2.46 20.00
C ALA A 366 -13.32 2.77 21.50
N ARG A 367 -14.47 3.30 21.96
CA ARG A 367 -14.74 3.49 23.39
C ARG A 367 -14.84 2.17 24.13
N MET A 368 -15.56 1.19 23.57
CA MET A 368 -15.66 -0.16 24.13
C MET A 368 -14.27 -0.81 24.27
N LEU A 369 -13.43 -0.71 23.23
CA LEU A 369 -12.04 -1.19 23.32
C LEU A 369 -11.26 -0.51 24.44
N ARG A 370 -11.35 0.82 24.54
CA ARG A 370 -10.66 1.55 25.61
C ARG A 370 -11.16 1.13 26.99
N GLU A 371 -12.47 1.00 27.18
CA GLU A 371 -13.05 0.57 28.45
C GLU A 371 -12.58 -0.82 28.84
N ALA A 372 -12.47 -1.74 27.87
CA ALA A 372 -11.90 -3.06 28.10
C ALA A 372 -10.43 -3.00 28.52
N ILE A 373 -9.59 -2.22 27.81
CA ILE A 373 -8.17 -2.00 28.15
C ILE A 373 -8.05 -1.46 29.58
N VAL A 374 -8.80 -0.41 29.94
CA VAL A 374 -8.78 0.18 31.28
C VAL A 374 -9.27 -0.80 32.33
N GLY A 375 -10.30 -1.59 32.02
CA GLY A 375 -10.86 -2.61 32.92
C GLY A 375 -9.88 -3.74 33.26
N LEU A 376 -8.85 -3.97 32.44
CA LEU A 376 -7.81 -4.97 32.69
C LEU A 376 -6.72 -4.50 33.68
N GLY A 377 -6.70 -3.21 34.05
CA GLY A 377 -5.72 -2.63 34.97
C GLY A 377 -4.29 -2.87 34.48
N GLU A 378 -3.42 -3.37 35.36
CA GLU A 378 -2.00 -3.66 35.07
C GLU A 378 -1.77 -4.73 33.98
N ASN A 379 -2.83 -5.43 33.54
CA ASN A 379 -2.71 -6.44 32.49
C ASN A 379 -2.84 -5.86 31.07
N SER A 380 -2.98 -4.53 30.93
CA SER A 380 -2.97 -3.83 29.65
C SER A 380 -2.52 -2.38 29.87
N SER A 381 -2.38 -1.61 28.80
CA SER A 381 -1.96 -0.20 28.89
C SER A 381 -2.74 0.68 27.93
N VAL A 382 -3.08 1.88 28.39
CA VAL A 382 -3.66 2.95 27.55
C VAL A 382 -2.60 3.72 26.76
N GLU A 383 -1.32 3.51 27.07
CA GLU A 383 -0.20 4.12 26.32
C GLU A 383 0.14 3.24 25.11
N PRO A 384 0.17 3.81 23.88
CA PRO A 384 0.47 3.05 22.68
C PRO A 384 1.92 2.56 22.67
N ILE A 385 2.13 1.36 22.14
CA ILE A 385 3.47 0.83 21.86
C ILE A 385 3.71 0.94 20.36
N MET A 386 4.84 1.54 19.98
CA MET A 386 5.23 1.67 18.58
C MET A 386 5.86 0.36 18.11
N TYR A 387 5.10 -0.43 17.33
CA TYR A 387 5.61 -1.66 16.71
C TYR A 387 6.52 -1.34 15.52
N SER A 388 6.19 -0.30 14.76
CA SER A 388 7.02 0.27 13.69
C SER A 388 6.72 1.75 13.53
N GLU A 389 7.46 2.44 12.65
CA GLU A 389 7.15 3.82 12.24
C GLU A 389 5.71 4.02 11.75
N ASN A 390 5.10 2.94 11.23
CA ASN A 390 3.78 2.96 10.59
C ASN A 390 2.67 2.32 11.43
N THR A 391 3.01 1.69 12.55
CA THR A 391 2.08 0.83 13.29
C THR A 391 2.20 1.05 14.80
N SER A 392 1.09 1.48 15.39
CA SER A 392 0.91 1.48 16.84
C SER A 392 0.11 0.27 17.28
N ALA A 393 0.38 -0.20 18.49
CA ALA A 393 -0.20 -1.39 19.06
C ALA A 393 -0.61 -1.17 20.52
N PHE A 394 -1.42 -2.07 21.05
CA PHE A 394 -1.75 -2.12 22.48
C PHE A 394 -1.37 -3.48 23.07
N PRO A 395 -0.80 -3.52 24.30
CA PRO A 395 -0.39 -4.76 24.92
C PRO A 395 -1.51 -5.39 25.75
N VAL A 396 -1.42 -6.71 25.95
CA VAL A 396 -2.19 -7.44 26.96
C VAL A 396 -1.37 -8.56 27.56
N ARG A 397 -1.46 -8.72 28.88
CA ARG A 397 -0.86 -9.84 29.61
C ARG A 397 -1.87 -10.99 29.69
N GLY A 398 -1.48 -12.17 29.22
CA GLY A 398 -2.27 -13.39 29.36
C GLY A 398 -2.25 -13.97 30.77
N LYS A 399 -3.08 -14.98 31.03
CA LYS A 399 -3.03 -15.74 32.29
C LYS A 399 -1.83 -16.69 32.35
N SER A 400 -1.30 -17.11 31.19
CA SER A 400 -0.03 -17.84 31.11
C SER A 400 1.17 -17.03 31.61
N GLY A 401 1.03 -15.70 31.70
CA GLY A 401 2.12 -14.79 32.04
C GLY A 401 2.85 -14.23 30.81
N LEU A 402 2.55 -14.71 29.60
CA LEU A 402 3.00 -14.10 28.35
C LEU A 402 2.37 -12.72 28.14
N TYR A 403 3.05 -11.93 27.32
CA TYR A 403 2.54 -10.65 26.84
C TYR A 403 2.26 -10.75 25.35
N TYR A 404 1.19 -10.10 24.92
CA TYR A 404 0.77 -10.07 23.53
C TYR A 404 0.64 -8.63 23.07
N LEU A 405 1.13 -8.34 21.87
CA LEU A 405 1.03 -7.05 21.22
C LEU A 405 0.03 -7.13 20.06
N ILE A 406 -1.04 -6.34 20.13
CA ILE A 406 -2.14 -6.39 19.14
C ILE A 406 -2.13 -5.12 18.30
N PHE A 407 -2.11 -5.27 16.97
CA PHE A 407 -2.16 -4.16 16.02
C PHE A 407 -2.92 -4.51 14.74
N SER A 408 -3.36 -3.49 14.01
CA SER A 408 -4.16 -3.67 12.80
C SER A 408 -3.37 -4.32 11.67
N SER A 409 -4.00 -5.26 10.97
CA SER A 409 -3.49 -5.75 9.69
C SER A 409 -3.85 -4.80 8.53
N SER A 410 -3.51 -5.19 7.29
CA SER A 410 -4.02 -4.53 6.08
C SER A 410 -5.50 -4.76 5.84
N GLU A 411 -6.10 -5.80 6.42
CA GLU A 411 -7.51 -6.09 6.35
C GLU A 411 -8.24 -5.48 7.56
N PRO A 412 -9.26 -4.62 7.37
CA PRO A 412 -9.93 -3.93 8.49
C PRO A 412 -10.58 -4.87 9.52
N SER A 413 -10.93 -6.09 9.12
CA SER A 413 -11.54 -7.12 9.98
C SER A 413 -10.53 -8.05 10.66
N LYS A 414 -9.21 -7.83 10.48
CA LYS A 414 -8.18 -8.71 11.03
C LYS A 414 -7.10 -7.92 11.77
N PHE A 415 -6.66 -8.47 12.90
CA PHE A 415 -5.54 -7.95 13.68
C PHE A 415 -4.39 -8.96 13.68
N VAL A 416 -3.18 -8.43 13.81
CA VAL A 416 -1.95 -9.19 14.00
C VAL A 416 -1.62 -9.19 15.48
N VAL A 417 -1.11 -10.32 15.96
CA VAL A 417 -0.73 -10.55 17.35
C VAL A 417 0.69 -11.07 17.38
N GLU A 418 1.54 -10.43 18.18
CA GLU A 418 2.90 -10.90 18.47
C GLU A 418 2.99 -11.27 19.95
N ALA A 419 3.34 -12.52 20.25
CA ALA A 419 3.61 -12.98 21.60
C ALA A 419 5.06 -12.69 21.99
N VAL A 420 5.27 -12.29 23.24
CA VAL A 420 6.58 -11.99 23.84
C VAL A 420 6.63 -12.48 25.30
N PRO A 421 7.82 -12.76 25.86
CA PRO A 421 7.94 -13.49 27.13
C PRO A 421 7.61 -12.65 28.37
N ASN A 422 7.79 -11.32 28.29
CA ASN A 422 7.53 -10.36 29.37
C ASN A 422 7.33 -8.93 28.80
N GLU A 423 7.09 -7.95 29.67
CA GLU A 423 6.85 -6.55 29.30
C GLU A 423 8.06 -5.88 28.62
N GLU A 424 9.29 -6.19 29.05
CA GLU A 424 10.52 -5.58 28.51
C GLU A 424 10.75 -5.92 27.03
N PHE A 425 10.15 -7.00 26.55
CA PHE A 425 10.27 -7.46 25.17
C PHE A 425 9.19 -6.86 24.25
N LEU A 426 8.21 -6.13 24.78
CA LEU A 426 7.16 -5.51 23.96
C LEU A 426 7.73 -4.55 22.90
N SER A 427 8.79 -3.80 23.23
CA SER A 427 9.46 -2.91 22.27
C SER A 427 10.31 -3.66 21.23
N LYS A 428 10.57 -4.95 21.45
CA LYS A 428 11.36 -5.84 20.57
C LYS A 428 10.49 -6.90 19.87
N ALA A 429 9.16 -6.82 20.01
CA ALA A 429 8.22 -7.76 19.43
C ALA A 429 8.39 -7.94 17.90
N ARG A 430 8.84 -6.90 17.19
CA ARG A 430 9.06 -6.97 15.74
C ARG A 430 10.19 -7.92 15.32
N THR A 431 11.24 -8.05 16.14
CA THR A 431 12.44 -8.84 15.79
C THR A 431 12.51 -10.18 16.50
N GLY A 432 11.72 -10.37 17.58
CA GLY A 432 11.75 -11.59 18.37
C GLY A 432 10.39 -11.99 18.92
N GLY A 433 9.30 -11.49 18.36
CA GLY A 433 7.95 -11.96 18.68
C GLY A 433 7.59 -13.23 17.92
N ILE A 434 6.67 -14.01 18.47
CA ILE A 434 6.04 -15.14 17.79
C ILE A 434 4.65 -14.73 17.34
N GLN A 435 4.39 -14.80 16.03
CA GLN A 435 3.11 -14.40 15.47
C GLN A 435 2.02 -15.42 15.79
N ILE A 436 0.91 -14.95 16.40
CA ILE A 436 -0.26 -15.77 16.72
C ILE A 436 -1.36 -15.49 15.69
N CYS A 437 -1.78 -16.54 14.99
CA CYS A 437 -2.87 -16.51 14.02
C CYS A 437 -4.19 -16.79 14.72
N ILE A 438 -5.05 -15.77 14.79
CA ILE A 438 -6.41 -15.87 15.33
C ILE A 438 -7.38 -15.65 14.19
N ASP A 439 -8.20 -16.66 13.90
CA ASP A 439 -9.31 -16.56 12.96
C ASP A 439 -10.59 -16.24 13.73
N VAL A 440 -10.95 -14.96 13.74
CA VAL A 440 -12.18 -14.53 14.39
C VAL A 440 -13.35 -14.80 13.46
N ALA A 441 -14.32 -15.59 13.93
CA ALA A 441 -15.64 -15.75 13.30
C ALA A 441 -16.43 -14.43 13.40
N SER A 442 -15.97 -13.39 12.72
CA SER A 442 -16.62 -12.09 12.64
C SER A 442 -17.37 -11.96 11.33
N GLY A 443 -18.63 -11.53 11.40
CA GLY A 443 -19.36 -11.12 10.20
C GLY A 443 -18.70 -9.88 9.59
N ARG A 444 -18.78 -9.72 8.27
CA ARG A 444 -18.15 -8.62 7.49
C ARG A 444 -18.59 -7.18 7.87
N ASP A 445 -19.50 -7.01 8.84
CA ASP A 445 -20.07 -5.71 9.24
C ASP A 445 -19.79 -5.35 10.73
N MET A 446 -18.80 -6.00 11.36
CA MET A 446 -18.39 -5.62 12.71
C MET A 446 -17.36 -4.48 12.69
N PRO A 447 -17.56 -3.39 13.46
CA PRO A 447 -16.54 -2.36 13.60
C PRO A 447 -15.24 -2.92 14.18
N ALA A 448 -14.09 -2.44 13.68
CA ALA A 448 -12.78 -2.94 14.07
C ALA A 448 -12.49 -2.86 15.58
N GLY A 449 -13.08 -1.91 16.31
CA GLY A 449 -12.95 -1.84 17.77
C GLY A 449 -13.56 -3.05 18.50
N ASP A 450 -14.70 -3.55 18.02
CA ASP A 450 -15.38 -4.71 18.62
C ASP A 450 -14.60 -6.00 18.33
N ILE A 451 -14.03 -6.08 17.13
CA ILE A 451 -13.12 -7.17 16.74
C ILE A 451 -11.88 -7.14 17.64
N ALA A 452 -11.25 -5.97 17.82
CA ALA A 452 -10.08 -5.82 18.68
C ALA A 452 -10.36 -6.19 20.16
N VAL A 453 -11.57 -5.92 20.67
CA VAL A 453 -11.98 -6.39 22.01
C VAL A 453 -11.99 -7.91 22.09
N SER A 454 -12.46 -8.58 21.03
CA SER A 454 -12.45 -10.05 20.97
C SER A 454 -11.03 -10.61 21.06
N TYR A 455 -10.07 -10.02 20.32
CA TYR A 455 -8.65 -10.36 20.43
C TYR A 455 -8.13 -10.14 21.85
N LEU A 456 -8.39 -8.96 22.43
CA LEU A 456 -7.94 -8.58 23.76
C LEU A 456 -8.41 -9.57 24.82
N LEU A 457 -9.70 -9.91 24.83
CA LEU A 457 -10.29 -10.79 25.84
C LEU A 457 -9.88 -12.25 25.64
N ALA A 458 -9.76 -12.71 24.39
CA ALA A 458 -9.28 -14.06 24.09
C ALA A 458 -7.84 -14.26 24.59
N LEU A 459 -6.95 -13.32 24.29
CA LEU A 459 -5.55 -13.36 24.71
C LEU A 459 -5.38 -13.13 26.21
N ARG A 460 -6.23 -12.31 26.84
CA ARG A 460 -6.23 -12.17 28.30
C ARG A 460 -6.50 -13.52 28.98
N ASN A 461 -7.37 -14.34 28.42
CA ASN A 461 -7.69 -15.68 28.91
C ASN A 461 -7.05 -16.79 28.07
N ASP A 462 -5.84 -16.54 27.58
CA ASP A 462 -5.04 -17.43 26.72
C ASP A 462 -5.06 -18.91 27.11
N THR A 463 -4.95 -19.24 28.39
CA THR A 463 -4.96 -20.63 28.87
C THR A 463 -6.28 -21.38 28.62
N THR A 464 -7.40 -20.66 28.53
CA THR A 464 -8.68 -21.24 28.12
C THR A 464 -8.87 -21.11 26.61
N SER A 465 -8.53 -19.95 26.05
CA SER A 465 -8.74 -19.64 24.64
C SER A 465 -7.88 -20.50 23.70
N ARG A 466 -6.79 -21.08 24.19
CA ARG A 466 -5.93 -22.01 23.43
C ARG A 466 -6.72 -23.16 22.82
N THR A 467 -7.78 -23.65 23.47
CA THR A 467 -8.62 -24.74 22.91
C THR A 467 -9.36 -24.35 21.63
N ALA A 468 -9.43 -23.06 21.30
CA ALA A 468 -10.07 -22.52 20.10
C ALA A 468 -9.11 -21.78 19.16
N ILE A 469 -7.82 -21.64 19.54
CA ILE A 469 -6.81 -20.91 18.77
C ILE A 469 -5.59 -21.81 18.64
N ASN A 470 -5.48 -22.51 17.51
CA ASN A 470 -4.46 -23.54 17.30
C ASN A 470 -3.03 -23.01 17.48
N THR A 471 -2.69 -21.85 16.92
CA THR A 471 -1.33 -21.28 17.06
C THR A 471 -0.98 -20.90 18.50
N LEU A 472 -1.99 -20.50 19.29
CA LEU A 472 -1.81 -20.23 20.71
C LEU A 472 -1.65 -21.52 21.51
N ASP A 473 -2.39 -22.57 21.17
CA ASP A 473 -2.25 -23.90 21.75
C ASP A 473 -0.86 -24.48 21.51
N SER A 474 -0.40 -24.42 20.26
CA SER A 474 0.96 -24.81 19.87
C SER A 474 2.02 -24.08 20.70
N LEU A 475 1.93 -22.76 20.81
CA LEU A 475 2.91 -21.97 21.57
C LEU A 475 2.93 -22.35 23.05
N LEU A 476 1.76 -22.44 23.68
CA LEU A 476 1.68 -22.77 25.10
C LEU A 476 2.12 -24.21 25.36
N TYR A 477 1.81 -25.15 24.46
CA TYR A 477 2.32 -26.52 24.54
C TYR A 477 3.86 -26.54 24.47
N VAL A 478 4.47 -25.84 23.51
CA VAL A 478 5.94 -25.76 23.40
C VAL A 478 6.53 -25.23 24.70
N ILE A 479 5.95 -24.17 25.27
CA ILE A 479 6.41 -23.60 26.54
C ILE A 479 6.29 -24.58 27.71
N GLU A 480 5.20 -25.33 27.78
CA GLU A 480 4.94 -26.32 28.84
C GLU A 480 5.87 -27.54 28.77
N ASN A 481 6.38 -27.87 27.58
CA ASN A 481 7.21 -29.07 27.33
C ASN A 481 8.68 -28.74 26.98
N SER A 482 9.09 -27.47 27.02
CA SER A 482 10.48 -27.08 26.76
C SER A 482 11.33 -27.15 28.02
N GLU A 483 12.46 -27.84 27.94
CA GLU A 483 13.55 -27.81 28.93
C GLU A 483 14.76 -27.08 28.31
N PRO A 484 15.49 -26.21 29.04
CA PRO A 484 15.27 -25.80 30.43
C PRO A 484 14.06 -24.87 30.61
N GLY A 485 13.49 -24.87 31.81
CA GLY A 485 12.36 -24.00 32.15
C GLY A 485 12.69 -22.50 32.13
N LYS A 486 11.66 -21.64 32.15
CA LYS A 486 11.81 -20.17 32.07
C LYS A 486 12.74 -19.56 33.13
N ASP A 487 12.80 -20.17 34.32
CA ASP A 487 13.58 -19.68 35.45
C ASP A 487 15.03 -20.22 35.46
N GLU A 488 15.37 -21.13 34.55
CA GLU A 488 16.66 -21.83 34.50
C GLU A 488 17.66 -21.20 33.52
N LEU A 489 17.17 -20.34 32.62
CA LEU A 489 17.97 -19.62 31.64
C LEU A 489 17.70 -18.11 31.67
N PRO A 490 18.65 -17.29 31.18
CA PRO A 490 18.35 -15.91 30.83
C PRO A 490 17.13 -15.85 29.89
N ILE A 491 16.17 -14.96 30.19
CA ILE A 491 14.88 -14.93 29.49
C ILE A 491 14.98 -14.76 27.97
N ALA A 492 16.05 -14.10 27.48
CA ALA A 492 16.31 -13.94 26.06
C ALA A 492 16.71 -15.27 25.39
N GLU A 493 17.52 -16.07 26.06
CA GLU A 493 17.97 -17.39 25.59
C GLU A 493 16.82 -18.39 25.66
N TRP A 494 16.10 -18.41 26.78
CA TRP A 494 14.88 -19.22 26.90
C TRP A 494 13.89 -18.91 25.79
N TRP A 495 13.58 -17.63 25.54
CA TRP A 495 12.62 -17.24 24.51
C TRP A 495 13.11 -17.56 23.09
N HIS A 496 14.41 -17.48 22.84
CA HIS A 496 14.99 -17.92 21.57
C HIS A 496 14.75 -19.42 21.35
N ASN A 497 14.98 -20.26 22.37
CA ASN A 497 14.71 -21.70 22.29
C ASN A 497 13.22 -21.98 22.04
N ILE A 498 12.31 -21.29 22.73
CA ILE A 498 10.87 -21.39 22.46
C ILE A 498 10.54 -21.02 21.01
N THR A 499 11.17 -19.96 20.47
CA THR A 499 10.93 -19.52 19.09
C THR A 499 11.37 -20.58 18.08
N VAL A 500 12.53 -21.21 18.30
CA VAL A 500 13.03 -22.31 17.47
C VAL A 500 12.10 -23.52 17.57
N ASN A 501 11.79 -23.98 18.78
CA ASN A 501 10.92 -25.13 19.00
C ASN A 501 9.51 -24.91 18.42
N TYR A 502 8.97 -23.69 18.51
CA TYR A 502 7.69 -23.35 17.92
C TYR A 502 7.72 -23.38 16.38
N ALA A 503 8.82 -22.97 15.76
CA ALA A 503 8.98 -23.06 14.30
C ALA A 503 8.96 -24.53 13.82
N HIS A 504 9.46 -25.46 14.64
CA HIS A 504 9.49 -26.90 14.36
C HIS A 504 8.26 -27.66 14.92
N PHE A 505 7.29 -26.99 15.55
CA PHE A 505 6.17 -27.63 16.24
C PHE A 505 5.25 -28.47 15.33
N GLY A 506 5.33 -28.28 14.01
CA GLY A 506 4.59 -29.05 13.01
C GLY A 506 5.46 -30.03 12.20
N GLU A 507 6.75 -30.16 12.50
CA GLU A 507 7.70 -31.02 11.79
C GLU A 507 7.93 -32.37 12.49
N GLY A 508 7.00 -32.82 13.34
CA GLY A 508 7.09 -34.10 14.05
C GLY A 508 6.48 -35.28 13.28
N ASP A 509 7.32 -36.01 12.55
CA ASP A 509 7.39 -37.50 12.49
C ASP A 509 8.51 -37.96 11.54
N TYR A 510 9.72 -37.42 11.71
CA TYR A 510 10.93 -38.20 11.43
C TYR A 510 11.74 -38.19 12.72
N ASP A 511 11.69 -39.31 13.43
CA ASP A 511 12.59 -39.63 14.53
C ASP A 511 14.03 -39.35 14.09
N ASP A 512 14.64 -38.31 14.67
CA ASP A 512 16.09 -38.23 14.85
C ASP A 512 16.50 -39.00 16.12
N GLU A 513 15.76 -40.04 16.50
CA GLU A 513 16.28 -41.18 17.27
C GLU A 513 16.95 -42.17 16.30
N TYR A 514 18.03 -41.74 15.67
CA TYR A 514 19.13 -42.68 15.43
C TYR A 514 20.14 -42.46 16.55
N GLU A 515 19.91 -43.20 17.64
CA GLU A 515 21.02 -43.73 18.42
C GLU A 515 22.08 -44.25 17.43
N GLU A 516 23.35 -43.88 17.64
CA GLU A 516 24.48 -44.57 17.03
C GLU A 516 24.52 -46.02 17.55
N GLU A 517 23.58 -46.86 17.11
CA GLU A 517 23.69 -48.30 17.20
C GLU A 517 24.36 -48.80 15.92
N GLU A 518 25.63 -49.18 16.06
CA GLU A 518 26.33 -50.06 15.11
C GLU A 518 25.48 -51.32 14.90
N PHE A 519 24.69 -51.35 13.83
CA PHE A 519 24.05 -52.56 13.32
C PHE A 519 24.55 -52.84 11.91
N ASP A 520 25.58 -53.70 11.86
CA ASP A 520 25.96 -54.50 10.71
C ASP A 520 24.76 -55.39 10.31
N GLU A 521 23.97 -55.01 9.32
CA GLU A 521 23.11 -55.95 8.60
C GLU A 521 23.01 -55.57 7.12
N ASP A 522 23.69 -56.37 6.30
CA ASP A 522 23.66 -56.37 4.83
C ASP A 522 22.21 -56.43 4.31
N PHE A 523 21.70 -55.30 3.83
CA PHE A 523 20.56 -55.27 2.92
C PHE A 523 21.08 -55.03 1.49
N GLU A 524 21.11 -56.09 0.69
CA GLU A 524 21.31 -56.05 -0.75
C GLU A 524 20.21 -55.19 -1.40
N ILE A 525 20.52 -53.93 -1.68
CA ILE A 525 19.72 -53.08 -2.56
C ILE A 525 19.95 -53.58 -3.99
N GLU A 526 18.94 -54.20 -4.59
CA GLU A 526 18.91 -54.41 -6.04
C GLU A 526 19.03 -53.04 -6.74
N PRO A 527 20.05 -52.82 -7.59
CA PRO A 527 20.26 -51.52 -8.21
C PRO A 527 19.17 -51.20 -9.22
N ASP A 528 18.66 -49.97 -9.13
CA ASP A 528 17.70 -49.38 -10.05
C ASP A 528 18.28 -49.41 -11.49
N PRO A 529 17.56 -49.87 -12.54
CA PRO A 529 18.15 -50.19 -13.86
C PRO A 529 18.63 -48.99 -14.68
N ILE A 530 18.66 -47.79 -14.10
CA ILE A 530 18.97 -46.53 -14.81
C ILE A 530 20.42 -46.06 -14.53
N GLU A 531 21.11 -46.60 -13.53
CA GLU A 531 22.52 -46.25 -13.23
C GLU A 531 23.57 -47.06 -14.03
N GLN A 532 23.18 -47.96 -14.94
CA GLN A 532 24.12 -48.79 -15.72
C GLN A 532 24.43 -48.29 -17.15
N PHE A 533 24.41 -46.97 -17.36
CA PHE A 533 24.78 -46.40 -18.65
C PHE A 533 26.11 -45.65 -18.55
N GLU A 534 27.20 -46.35 -18.87
CA GLU A 534 28.50 -45.70 -19.12
C GLU A 534 28.37 -44.79 -20.33
N LEU A 535 28.70 -43.50 -20.16
CA LEU A 535 28.79 -42.56 -21.26
C LEU A 535 29.91 -43.01 -22.22
N PRO A 536 29.67 -43.04 -23.54
CA PRO A 536 30.72 -43.30 -24.52
C PRO A 536 31.88 -42.31 -24.36
N GLU A 537 33.10 -42.73 -24.68
CA GLU A 537 34.26 -41.85 -24.56
C GLU A 537 34.12 -40.58 -25.42
N PRO A 538 34.64 -39.43 -24.94
CA PRO A 538 34.50 -38.16 -25.64
C PRO A 538 35.09 -38.23 -27.07
N GLY A 539 34.23 -38.10 -28.08
CA GLY A 539 34.63 -38.08 -29.49
C GLY A 539 34.00 -39.18 -30.35
N ASP A 540 33.38 -40.20 -29.75
CA ASP A 540 32.61 -41.20 -30.48
C ASP A 540 31.13 -40.77 -30.60
N ASN A 541 30.90 -39.83 -31.52
CA ASN A 541 29.56 -39.31 -31.78
C ASN A 541 28.58 -40.37 -32.30
N GLN A 542 29.08 -41.49 -32.83
CA GLN A 542 28.22 -42.54 -33.38
C GLN A 542 27.65 -43.43 -32.26
N ALA A 543 28.48 -43.79 -31.28
CA ALA A 543 28.03 -44.47 -30.07
C ALA A 543 27.05 -43.62 -29.23
N LEU A 544 27.26 -42.30 -29.19
CA LEU A 544 26.36 -41.38 -28.49
C LEU A 544 24.98 -41.30 -29.14
N VAL A 545 24.91 -41.28 -30.48
CA VAL A 545 23.65 -41.25 -31.22
C VAL A 545 22.87 -42.56 -31.02
N GLU A 546 23.53 -43.72 -31.09
CA GLU A 546 22.89 -45.01 -30.85
C GLU A 546 22.35 -45.14 -29.41
N MET A 547 23.06 -44.58 -28.43
CA MET A 547 22.61 -44.53 -27.02
C MET A 547 21.35 -43.67 -26.86
N ILE A 548 21.32 -42.48 -27.48
CA ILE A 548 20.16 -41.57 -27.43
C ILE A 548 18.94 -42.20 -28.12
N GLU A 549 19.11 -42.84 -29.28
CA GLU A 549 18.02 -43.52 -29.98
C GLU A 549 17.42 -44.67 -29.14
N ARG A 550 18.26 -45.39 -28.39
CA ARG A 550 17.82 -46.47 -27.51
C ARG A 550 17.02 -45.95 -26.31
N ILE A 551 17.45 -44.85 -25.71
CA ILE A 551 16.73 -44.17 -24.61
C ILE A 551 15.38 -43.64 -25.12
N VAL A 552 15.35 -43.02 -26.29
CA VAL A 552 14.10 -42.50 -26.90
C VAL A 552 13.13 -43.64 -27.19
N SER A 553 13.61 -44.78 -27.68
CA SER A 553 12.79 -45.98 -27.92
C SER A 553 12.20 -46.55 -26.63
N ASP A 554 12.99 -46.62 -25.55
CA ASP A 554 12.50 -47.12 -24.25
C ASP A 554 11.49 -46.18 -23.58
N VAL A 555 11.68 -44.87 -23.69
CA VAL A 555 10.69 -43.87 -23.22
C VAL A 555 9.40 -43.94 -24.04
N GLN A 556 9.50 -44.09 -25.36
CA GLN A 556 8.32 -44.25 -26.24
C GLN A 556 7.61 -45.61 -26.08
N ARG A 557 8.30 -46.63 -25.55
CA ARG A 557 7.69 -47.91 -25.19
C ARG A 557 6.89 -47.76 -23.89
N ARG A 558 7.46 -47.10 -22.87
CA ARG A 558 6.78 -46.85 -21.59
C ARG A 558 5.56 -45.93 -21.72
N GLN A 559 5.63 -44.89 -22.55
CA GLN A 559 4.47 -44.02 -22.84
C GLN A 559 3.34 -44.69 -23.65
N ARG A 560 3.55 -45.94 -24.12
CA ARG A 560 2.49 -46.76 -24.76
C ARG A 560 1.93 -47.82 -23.82
N GLU A 561 2.52 -47.99 -22.65
CA GLU A 561 2.10 -48.92 -21.60
C GLU A 561 1.40 -48.21 -20.42
N GLU A 562 1.36 -46.86 -20.44
CA GLU A 562 0.45 -45.97 -19.69
C GLU A 562 -0.66 -45.43 -20.60
#